data_AF-A0AAU7ZGR1-F1
#
_entry.id   AF-A0AAU7ZGR1-F1
#
_cell.length_a   1.000
_cell.length_b   1.000
_cell.length_c   1.000
_cell.angle_alpha   90.00
_cell.angle_beta   90.00
_cell.angle_gamma   90.00
#
_symmetry.space_group_name_H-M   'P 1'
#
loop_
_entity.id
_entity.type
_entity.pdbx_description
1 polymer ?
#
loop_
_entity_poly.entity_id
_entity_poly.type
_entity_poly.pdbx_seq_one_letter_code
_entity_poly.pdbx_strand_id
1 'polypeptide(L)'
;MPRTPMDAKPNSIFRLRKHADYQRVYKASRKQFAKQMSYFFALRPQLGSDGTPLRDADASSPRVGLTVGKVMGKAVDRNRIKRRMREAVRRNLATLNTPVDVILHPRRSVIDLDFPALEREVATVFRMIQKMADRRPASEPAGQPGRQREDRSDKRISAASR
;
A
#
# COMPACT_ATOMS: atom_id res chain seq x y z
N MET A 1 6.19 -17.11 39.75
CA MET A 1 5.82 -15.85 39.06
C MET A 1 5.90 -16.07 37.55
N PRO A 2 4.80 -15.99 36.79
CA PRO A 2 4.89 -16.16 35.34
C PRO A 2 5.49 -14.90 34.72
N ARG A 3 6.51 -15.09 33.88
CA ARG A 3 7.26 -14.06 33.16
C ARG A 3 6.37 -13.45 32.07
N THR A 4 6.18 -12.13 32.11
CA THR A 4 5.56 -11.35 31.04
C THR A 4 6.49 -11.35 29.82
N PRO A 5 6.08 -11.79 28.62
CA PRO A 5 6.85 -11.51 27.41
C PRO A 5 6.44 -10.12 26.88
N MET A 6 7.11 -9.08 27.39
CA MET A 6 7.21 -7.78 26.73
C MET A 6 8.17 -7.92 25.55
N ASP A 7 7.69 -8.24 24.32
CA ASP A 7 8.51 -8.11 23.11
C ASP A 7 7.68 -8.16 21.80
N ALA A 8 6.54 -7.48 21.75
CA ALA A 8 5.87 -7.20 20.47
C ALA A 8 6.30 -5.82 19.98
N LYS A 9 7.27 -5.77 19.04
CA LYS A 9 7.68 -4.53 18.34
C LYS A 9 6.43 -3.82 17.78
N PRO A 10 6.03 -2.63 18.29
CA PRO A 10 4.68 -2.09 18.07
C PRO A 10 4.43 -1.51 16.66
N ASN A 11 5.36 -1.66 15.70
CA ASN A 11 5.28 -0.99 14.39
C ASN A 11 5.49 -1.89 13.17
N SER A 12 5.76 -3.20 13.35
CA SER A 12 5.90 -4.13 12.21
C SER A 12 4.58 -4.79 11.79
N ILE A 13 3.55 -4.72 12.64
CA ILE A 13 2.28 -5.44 12.47
C ILE A 13 1.47 -4.89 11.29
N PHE A 14 1.50 -3.57 11.08
CA PHE A 14 0.70 -2.90 10.05
C PHE A 14 1.39 -2.78 8.67
N ARG A 15 2.53 -3.44 8.46
CA ARG A 15 3.34 -3.25 7.25
C ARG A 15 3.38 -4.50 6.37
N LEU A 16 2.94 -4.36 5.12
CA LEU A 16 3.15 -5.37 4.10
C LEU A 16 4.64 -5.36 3.68
N ARG A 17 5.34 -6.48 3.84
CA ARG A 17 6.78 -6.59 3.52
C ARG A 17 7.13 -7.76 2.62
N LYS A 18 6.41 -8.88 2.70
CA LYS A 18 6.76 -10.10 1.97
C LYS A 18 6.41 -9.96 0.50
N HIS A 19 7.32 -10.41 -0.38
CA HIS A 19 7.09 -10.36 -1.82
C HIS A 19 5.87 -11.20 -2.25
N ALA A 20 5.66 -12.37 -1.63
CA ALA A 20 4.49 -13.22 -1.87
C ALA A 20 3.17 -12.48 -1.62
N ASP A 21 3.07 -11.71 -0.52
CA ASP A 21 1.88 -10.93 -0.20
C ASP A 21 1.65 -9.81 -1.23
N TYR A 22 2.72 -9.16 -1.68
CA TYR A 22 2.64 -8.16 -2.75
C TYR A 22 2.08 -8.76 -4.05
N GLN A 23 2.62 -9.91 -4.46
CA GLN A 23 2.14 -10.62 -5.65
C GLN A 23 0.68 -11.03 -5.53
N ARG A 24 0.28 -11.50 -4.34
CA ARG A 24 -1.11 -11.87 -4.05
C ARG A 24 -2.05 -10.69 -4.25
N VAL A 25 -1.72 -9.52 -3.69
CA VAL A 25 -2.55 -8.31 -3.84
C VAL A 25 -2.61 -7.86 -5.30
N TYR A 26 -1.49 -7.90 -6.04
CA TYR A 26 -1.51 -7.55 -7.47
C TYR A 26 -2.33 -8.52 -8.32
N LYS A 27 -2.35 -9.81 -7.97
CA LYS A 27 -3.16 -10.83 -8.68
C LYS A 27 -4.64 -10.73 -8.35
N ALA A 28 -4.98 -10.45 -7.08
CA ALA A 28 -6.36 -10.43 -6.60
C ALA A 28 -7.06 -9.07 -6.78
N SER A 29 -6.30 -7.99 -7.01
CA SER A 29 -6.82 -6.62 -7.04
C SER A 29 -6.65 -5.96 -8.39
N ARG A 30 -7.69 -5.26 -8.84
CA ARG A 30 -7.59 -4.32 -9.95
C ARG A 30 -6.96 -3.02 -9.46
N LYS A 31 -5.99 -2.49 -10.22
CA LYS A 31 -5.40 -1.16 -9.99
C LYS A 31 -6.51 -0.10 -9.92
N GLN A 32 -6.54 0.63 -8.82
CA GLN A 32 -7.38 1.81 -8.64
C GLN A 32 -6.54 3.08 -8.71
N PHE A 33 -7.16 4.16 -9.15
CA PHE A 33 -6.51 5.45 -9.34
C PHE A 33 -7.13 6.48 -8.42
N ALA A 34 -6.29 7.14 -7.65
CA ALA A 34 -6.60 8.35 -6.89
C ALA A 34 -5.87 9.55 -7.52
N LYS A 35 -6.09 10.75 -6.98
CA LYS A 35 -5.55 11.99 -7.54
C LYS A 35 -4.03 12.00 -7.47
N GLN A 36 -3.47 11.62 -6.32
CA GLN A 36 -2.03 11.69 -6.06
C GLN A 36 -1.35 10.32 -5.94
N MET A 37 -2.09 9.23 -6.12
CA MET A 37 -1.56 7.87 -6.00
C MET A 37 -2.39 6.88 -6.80
N SER A 38 -1.83 5.70 -7.05
CA SER A 38 -2.61 4.52 -7.39
C SER A 38 -2.58 3.55 -6.21
N TYR A 39 -3.59 2.71 -6.09
CA TYR A 39 -3.65 1.73 -5.01
C TYR A 39 -4.22 0.40 -5.48
N PHE A 40 -3.82 -0.64 -4.77
CA PHE A 40 -4.34 -1.99 -4.89
C PHE A 40 -4.76 -2.44 -3.50
N PHE A 41 -5.84 -3.20 -3.41
CA PHE A 41 -6.25 -3.79 -2.14
C PHE A 41 -6.85 -5.17 -2.35
N ALA A 42 -6.57 -6.09 -1.43
CA ALA A 42 -7.20 -7.38 -1.40
C ALA A 42 -7.60 -7.71 0.05
N LEU A 43 -8.73 -8.38 0.21
CA LEU A 43 -9.07 -8.99 1.50
C LEU A 43 -7.99 -10.03 1.84
N ARG A 44 -7.61 -10.09 3.11
CA ARG A 44 -6.69 -11.12 3.57
C ARG A 44 -7.49 -12.38 3.90
N PRO A 45 -7.13 -13.56 3.33
CA PRO A 45 -7.67 -14.82 3.79
C PRO A 45 -7.19 -15.06 5.23
N GLN A 46 -8.07 -15.60 6.07
CA GLN A 46 -7.74 -15.93 7.47
C GLN A 46 -6.72 -17.08 7.57
N LEU A 47 -6.57 -17.84 6.48
CA LEU A 47 -5.64 -18.96 6.35
C LEU A 47 -4.44 -18.58 5.48
N GLY A 48 -3.24 -18.93 5.93
CA GLY A 48 -2.02 -18.83 5.13
C GLY A 48 -2.05 -19.78 3.93
N SER A 49 -1.13 -19.61 2.98
CA SER A 49 -0.95 -20.51 1.83
C SER A 49 -0.73 -21.97 2.24
N ASP A 50 -0.24 -22.19 3.46
CA ASP A 50 0.21 -23.49 3.98
C ASP A 50 -0.86 -24.13 4.88
N GLY A 51 -2.09 -23.60 4.90
CA GLY A 51 -3.17 -24.10 5.75
C GLY A 51 -3.06 -23.72 7.23
N THR A 52 -2.01 -22.99 7.63
CA THR A 52 -1.84 -22.52 9.00
C THR A 52 -2.60 -21.19 9.21
N PRO A 53 -3.28 -20.98 10.35
CA PRO A 53 -3.84 -19.67 10.72
C PRO A 53 -2.74 -18.61 10.72
N LEU A 54 -2.98 -17.45 10.10
CA LEU A 54 -2.09 -16.31 10.31
C LEU A 54 -2.17 -15.94 11.80
N ARG A 55 -1.02 -15.94 12.50
CA ARG A 55 -0.92 -15.58 13.94
C ARG A 55 -1.89 -14.45 14.30
N ASP A 56 -2.67 -14.63 15.36
CA ASP A 56 -3.92 -13.89 15.61
C ASP A 56 -3.83 -12.34 15.64
N ALA A 57 -2.66 -11.78 15.98
CA ALA A 57 -2.43 -10.33 15.93
C ALA A 57 -2.27 -9.77 14.50
N ASP A 58 -1.83 -10.62 13.57
CA ASP A 58 -1.71 -10.30 12.16
C ASP A 58 -3.06 -10.42 11.47
N ALA A 59 -3.85 -11.45 11.75
CA ALA A 59 -5.07 -11.78 11.01
C ALA A 59 -6.16 -10.71 11.05
N SER A 60 -6.25 -9.90 12.12
CA SER A 60 -7.27 -8.86 12.29
C SER A 60 -6.83 -7.47 11.81
N SER A 61 -5.52 -7.23 11.66
CA SER A 61 -4.98 -5.89 11.41
C SER A 61 -4.76 -5.60 9.91
N PRO A 62 -5.12 -4.40 9.43
CA PRO A 62 -4.82 -3.98 8.07
C PRO A 62 -3.30 -3.86 7.86
N ARG A 63 -2.81 -4.27 6.70
CA ARG A 63 -1.41 -4.09 6.31
C ARG A 63 -1.29 -3.17 5.11
N VAL A 64 -0.33 -2.25 5.20
CA VAL A 64 -0.06 -1.29 4.13
C VAL A 64 1.36 -1.47 3.61
N GLY A 65 1.46 -1.69 2.30
CA GLY A 65 2.68 -1.68 1.51
C GLY A 65 2.85 -0.34 0.80
N LEU A 66 4.08 0.16 0.76
CA LEU A 66 4.43 1.37 0.01
C LEU A 66 5.42 0.99 -1.09
N THR A 67 5.09 1.31 -2.33
CA THR A 67 5.98 1.10 -3.49
C THR A 67 6.39 2.45 -4.05
N VAL A 68 7.64 2.85 -3.80
CA VAL A 68 8.21 4.09 -4.32
C VAL A 68 9.32 3.73 -5.31
N GLY A 69 9.02 3.83 -6.60
CA GLY A 69 9.93 3.46 -7.69
C GLY A 69 11.11 4.41 -7.86
N LYS A 70 12.11 4.01 -8.66
CA LYS A 70 13.28 4.83 -9.01
C LYS A 70 12.89 6.10 -9.78
N VAL A 71 11.79 6.04 -10.55
CA VAL A 71 11.21 7.16 -11.32
C VAL A 71 10.82 8.38 -10.48
N MET A 72 10.72 8.22 -9.15
CA MET A 72 10.32 9.28 -8.21
C MET A 72 11.44 10.27 -7.88
N GLY A 73 12.64 10.13 -8.46
CA GLY A 73 13.75 11.08 -8.29
C GLY A 73 14.91 10.54 -7.44
N LYS A 74 15.69 11.46 -6.86
CA LYS A 74 16.91 11.13 -6.12
C LYS A 74 16.59 10.32 -4.86
N ALA A 75 17.60 9.71 -4.25
CA ALA A 75 17.42 8.92 -3.03
C ALA A 75 16.77 9.75 -1.90
N VAL A 76 17.14 11.03 -1.79
CA VAL A 76 16.58 11.97 -0.81
C VAL A 76 15.08 12.17 -1.02
N ASP A 77 14.66 12.46 -2.25
CA ASP A 77 13.26 12.65 -2.63
C ASP A 77 12.42 11.40 -2.33
N ARG A 78 12.92 10.23 -2.75
CA ARG A 78 12.27 8.95 -2.47
C ARG A 78 12.14 8.68 -0.97
N ASN A 79 13.16 9.02 -0.19
CA ASN A 79 13.13 8.88 1.26
C ASN A 79 12.16 9.85 1.91
N ARG A 80 12.08 11.09 1.41
CA ARG A 80 11.10 12.10 1.84
C ARG A 80 9.67 11.61 1.57
N ILE A 81 9.38 11.16 0.35
CA ILE A 81 8.07 10.57 -0.01
C ILE A 81 7.74 9.39 0.90
N LYS A 82 8.67 8.42 1.06
CA LYS A 82 8.44 7.27 1.95
C LYS A 82 8.16 7.67 3.40
N ARG A 83 8.84 8.71 3.92
CA ARG A 83 8.62 9.21 5.29
C ARG A 83 7.24 9.87 5.42
N ARG A 84 6.89 10.76 4.50
CA ARG A 84 5.59 11.47 4.49
C ARG A 84 4.42 10.51 4.33
N MET A 85 4.51 9.57 3.39
CA MET A 85 3.49 8.54 3.18
C MET A 85 3.31 7.66 4.42
N ARG A 86 4.41 7.24 5.07
CA ARG A 86 4.32 6.44 6.30
C ARG A 86 3.58 7.18 7.41
N GLU A 87 3.85 8.46 7.58
CA GLU A 87 3.18 9.25 8.61
C GLU A 87 1.70 9.47 8.30
N ALA A 88 1.35 9.79 7.05
CA ALA A 88 -0.04 9.92 6.61
C ALA A 88 -0.82 8.60 6.78
N VAL A 89 -0.20 7.47 6.44
CA VAL A 89 -0.77 6.13 6.67
C VAL A 89 -0.98 5.91 8.16
N ARG A 90 0.04 6.12 8.99
CA ARG A 90 -0.01 5.89 10.44
C ARG A 90 -1.19 6.61 11.11
N ARG A 91 -1.45 7.86 10.72
CA ARG A 91 -2.56 8.67 11.26
C ARG A 91 -3.95 8.17 10.84
N ASN A 92 -4.04 7.53 9.69
CA ASN A 92 -5.31 7.08 9.11
C ASN A 92 -5.53 5.56 9.21
N LEU A 93 -4.58 4.80 9.77
CA LEU A 93 -4.70 3.34 9.90
C LEU A 93 -5.98 2.92 10.63
N ALA A 94 -6.41 3.68 11.64
CA ALA A 94 -7.64 3.44 12.39
C ALA A 94 -8.93 3.55 11.54
N THR A 95 -8.84 4.02 10.30
CA THR A 95 -9.98 4.01 9.36
C THR A 95 -10.21 2.64 8.73
N LEU A 96 -9.20 1.77 8.73
CA LEU A 96 -9.28 0.42 8.19
C LEU A 96 -9.53 -0.56 9.33
N ASN A 97 -10.77 -1.05 9.43
CA ASN A 97 -11.19 -2.01 10.46
C ASN A 97 -11.25 -3.45 9.92
N THR A 98 -11.20 -3.60 8.60
CA THR A 98 -11.21 -4.92 7.95
C THR A 98 -9.77 -5.40 7.70
N PRO A 99 -9.49 -6.70 7.83
CA PRO A 99 -8.17 -7.26 7.53
C PRO A 99 -7.88 -7.25 6.03
N VAL A 100 -7.41 -6.09 5.56
CA VAL A 100 -7.06 -5.83 4.16
C VAL A 100 -5.57 -5.66 3.99
N ASP A 101 -5.06 -6.13 2.85
CA ASP A 101 -3.71 -5.83 2.39
C ASP A 101 -3.80 -4.77 1.30
N VAL A 102 -3.23 -3.60 1.57
CA VAL A 102 -3.25 -2.43 0.70
C VAL A 102 -1.85 -2.15 0.19
N ILE A 103 -1.69 -1.87 -1.09
CA ILE A 103 -0.45 -1.38 -1.69
C ILE A 103 -0.71 0.01 -2.26
N LEU A 104 0.06 1.01 -1.80
CA LEU A 104 0.01 2.37 -2.32
C LEU A 104 1.22 2.65 -3.22
N HIS A 105 0.93 3.21 -4.39
CA HIS A 105 1.88 3.70 -5.38
C HIS A 105 1.74 5.23 -5.47
N PRO A 106 2.47 6.00 -4.66
CA PRO A 106 2.44 7.47 -4.76
C PRO A 106 2.95 7.95 -6.11
N ARG A 107 2.36 9.04 -6.62
CA ARG A 107 2.85 9.77 -7.80
C ARG A 107 3.94 10.77 -7.39
N ARG A 108 4.73 11.24 -8.37
CA ARG A 108 5.84 12.17 -8.11
C ARG A 108 5.34 13.48 -7.49
N SER A 109 4.14 13.91 -7.88
CA SER A 109 3.42 15.09 -7.36
C SER A 109 3.25 15.12 -5.83
N VAL A 110 3.40 13.99 -5.13
CA VAL A 110 3.36 13.92 -3.66
C VAL A 110 4.55 14.67 -3.02
N ILE A 111 5.64 14.91 -3.76
CA ILE A 111 6.79 15.63 -3.22
C ILE A 111 6.49 17.11 -2.95
N ASP A 112 5.71 17.74 -3.84
CA ASP A 112 5.37 19.16 -3.81
C ASP A 112 4.05 19.42 -3.09
N LEU A 113 3.23 18.39 -2.89
CA LEU A 113 1.96 18.49 -2.17
C LEU A 113 2.20 18.81 -0.69
N ASP A 114 1.34 19.61 -0.08
CA ASP A 114 1.35 19.86 1.37
C ASP A 114 0.97 18.61 2.18
N PHE A 115 1.51 18.49 3.39
CA PHE A 115 1.28 17.32 4.23
C PHE A 115 -0.20 17.12 4.61
N PRO A 116 -0.96 18.17 5.01
CA PRO A 116 -2.39 18.03 5.28
C PRO A 116 -3.19 17.58 4.05
N ALA A 117 -2.80 18.04 2.85
CA ALA A 117 -3.44 17.60 1.61
C ALA A 117 -3.13 16.12 1.31
N LEU A 118 -1.89 15.68 1.53
CA LEU A 118 -1.51 14.27 1.43
C LEU A 118 -2.28 13.39 2.43
N GLU A 119 -2.41 13.85 3.66
CA GLU A 119 -3.14 13.16 4.72
C GLU A 119 -4.61 12.96 4.35
N ARG A 120 -5.28 14.02 3.86
CA ARG A 120 -6.67 13.93 3.38
C ARG A 120 -6.84 12.96 2.21
N GLU A 121 -5.87 12.93 1.31
CA GLU A 121 -5.88 12.00 0.17
C GLU A 121 -5.79 10.54 0.66
N VAL A 122 -4.84 10.24 1.57
CA VAL A 122 -4.70 8.90 2.16
C VAL A 122 -5.99 8.51 2.91
N ALA A 123 -6.55 9.42 3.70
CA ALA A 123 -7.80 9.19 4.42
C ALA A 123 -8.96 8.85 3.45
N THR A 124 -9.03 9.56 2.32
CA THR A 124 -10.06 9.33 1.29
C THR A 124 -9.90 7.96 0.65
N VAL A 125 -8.67 7.58 0.27
CA VAL A 125 -8.37 6.25 -0.27
C VAL A 125 -8.74 5.16 0.73
N PHE A 126 -8.42 5.33 2.01
CA PHE A 126 -8.74 4.34 3.04
C PHE A 126 -10.24 4.19 3.28
N ARG A 127 -10.99 5.30 3.32
CA ARG A 127 -12.47 5.24 3.39
C ARG A 127 -13.07 4.53 2.18
N MET A 128 -12.54 4.76 0.98
CA MET A 128 -12.99 4.06 -0.22
C MET A 128 -12.70 2.56 -0.14
N ILE A 129 -11.50 2.18 0.32
CA ILE A 129 -11.12 0.77 0.51
C ILE A 129 -12.03 0.10 1.53
N GLN A 130 -12.28 0.73 2.68
CA GLN A 130 -13.17 0.21 3.72
C GLN A 130 -14.58 -0.04 3.16
N LYS A 131 -15.16 0.97 2.51
CA LYS A 131 -16.48 0.85 1.87
C LYS A 131 -16.53 -0.24 0.80
N MET A 132 -15.46 -0.44 0.03
CA MET A 132 -15.38 -1.52 -0.96
C MET A 132 -15.21 -2.89 -0.31
N ALA A 133 -14.47 -2.97 0.79
CA ALA A 133 -14.28 -4.20 1.55
C ALA A 133 -15.60 -4.65 2.21
N ASP A 134 -16.36 -3.71 2.78
CA ASP A 134 -17.67 -3.97 3.39
C ASP A 134 -18.70 -4.49 2.36
N ARG A 135 -18.59 -4.04 1.11
CA ARG A 135 -19.49 -4.45 0.01
C ARG A 135 -19.14 -5.81 -0.61
N ARG A 136 -17.97 -6.37 -0.32
CA ARG A 136 -17.44 -7.55 -1.02
C ARG A 136 -17.31 -8.72 -0.04
N PRO A 137 -18.40 -9.39 0.35
CA PRO A 137 -18.29 -10.62 1.12
C PRO A 137 -17.77 -11.75 0.21
N ALA A 138 -16.57 -12.24 0.53
CA ALA A 138 -16.03 -13.59 0.30
C ALA A 138 -16.04 -14.26 -1.09
N SER A 139 -16.56 -13.68 -2.17
CA SER A 139 -16.56 -14.37 -3.48
C SER A 139 -16.27 -13.41 -4.62
N GLU A 140 -15.07 -13.55 -5.20
CA GLU A 140 -14.75 -13.46 -6.63
C GLU A 140 -13.30 -12.99 -6.85
N PRO A 141 -12.45 -13.83 -7.48
CA PRO A 141 -11.15 -13.40 -7.94
C PRO A 141 -11.36 -12.55 -9.19
N ALA A 142 -11.21 -11.23 -9.07
CA ALA A 142 -11.19 -10.34 -10.23
C ALA A 142 -9.91 -10.61 -11.03
N GLY A 143 -10.00 -11.58 -11.94
CA GLY A 143 -8.95 -11.98 -12.86
C GLY A 143 -8.63 -10.90 -13.90
N GLN A 144 -7.36 -10.49 -13.93
CA GLN A 144 -6.42 -10.56 -15.05
C GLN A 144 -5.37 -9.45 -14.91
N PRO A 145 -4.09 -9.77 -15.17
CA PRO A 145 -2.97 -8.89 -14.88
C PRO A 145 -3.05 -7.66 -15.78
N GLY A 146 -3.32 -6.50 -15.18
CA GLY A 146 -3.15 -5.22 -15.86
C GLY A 146 -1.70 -5.13 -16.33
N ARG A 147 -1.50 -5.29 -17.65
CA ARG A 147 -0.28 -4.99 -18.40
C ARG A 147 0.45 -3.85 -17.71
N GLN A 148 1.71 -4.10 -17.34
CA GLN A 148 2.65 -3.03 -17.01
C GLN A 148 2.61 -2.03 -18.18
N ARG A 149 1.84 -0.95 -18.02
CA ARG A 149 2.11 0.29 -18.74
C ARG A 149 3.40 0.80 -18.10
N GLU A 150 4.50 0.27 -18.60
CA GLU A 150 5.79 0.92 -18.56
C GLU A 150 5.55 2.32 -19.13
N ASP A 151 5.55 3.28 -18.24
CA ASP A 151 5.39 4.69 -18.54
C ASP A 151 6.60 5.09 -19.37
N ARG A 152 6.47 4.98 -20.70
CA ARG A 152 7.32 5.68 -21.68
C ARG A 152 7.08 7.17 -21.50
N SER A 153 7.67 7.74 -20.47
CA SER A 153 7.84 9.19 -20.32
C SER A 153 9.19 9.44 -19.65
N ASP A 154 10.24 9.42 -20.49
CA ASP A 154 11.32 10.42 -20.48
C ASP A 154 12.49 9.97 -21.38
N LYS A 155 12.37 10.27 -22.68
CA LYS A 155 13.52 10.55 -23.55
C LYS A 155 13.14 11.60 -24.59
N ARG A 156 13.00 12.83 -24.11
CA ARG A 156 13.37 14.03 -24.87
C ARG A 156 14.22 14.87 -23.93
N ILE A 157 15.51 15.00 -24.26
CA ILE A 157 16.27 16.26 -24.24
C ILE A 157 17.64 15.99 -24.90
N SER A 158 17.85 16.71 -26.01
CA SER A 158 19.08 17.21 -26.64
C SER A 158 20.28 16.30 -26.89
N ALA A 159 20.53 16.04 -28.18
CA ALA A 159 21.88 16.13 -28.73
C ALA A 159 21.86 17.20 -29.83
N ALA A 160 22.22 18.43 -29.45
CA ALA A 160 22.73 19.43 -30.36
C ALA A 160 24.17 19.70 -29.92
N SER A 161 25.14 19.32 -30.76
CA SER A 161 26.48 19.92 -30.88
C SER A 161 27.21 19.20 -32.01
N ARG A 162 27.16 19.81 -33.19
CA ARG A 162 28.28 19.89 -34.12
C ARG A 162 28.49 21.37 -34.40
#